data_AF-A0A9D8GYY6-F1
#
_entry.id   AF-A0A9D8GYY6-F1
#
_cell.length_a   1.000
_cell.length_b   1.000
_cell.length_c   1.000
_cell.angle_alpha   90.00
_cell.angle_beta   90.00
_cell.angle_gamma   90.00
#
_symmetry.space_group_name_H-M   'P 1'
#
loop_
_entity.id
_entity.type
_entity.pdbx_description
1 polymer ?
#
loop_
_entity_poly.entity_id
_entity_poly.type
_entity_poly.pdbx_seq_one_letter_code
_entity_poly.pdbx_strand_id
1 'polypeptide(L)'
;MPRLHPFVVGHVVAALVAGLAAGALMNLQATLVAGASLAAGAAVSSIVCRWKPGLDAPAWTLAPVAILANPLMLSALSFMIADADCLMGNRRGWDCIAAALAVLAAGVCLLPPFGGLLWRWWKRRRPAA
;
A
#
# COMPACT_ATOMS: atom_id res chain seq x y z
N MET A 1 -14.77 -8.47 -22.16
CA MET A 1 -14.02 -7.56 -21.26
C MET A 1 -13.43 -8.40 -20.12
N PRO A 2 -12.10 -8.44 -19.93
CA PRO A 2 -11.52 -9.16 -18.81
C PRO A 2 -12.03 -8.54 -17.49
N ARG A 3 -12.77 -9.32 -16.70
CA ARG A 3 -13.25 -8.85 -15.39
C ARG A 3 -12.05 -8.73 -14.46
N LEU A 4 -11.79 -7.52 -13.96
CA LEU A 4 -10.76 -7.29 -12.95
C LEU A 4 -11.13 -8.08 -11.68
N HIS A 5 -10.14 -8.77 -11.11
CA HIS A 5 -10.34 -9.57 -9.92
C HIS A 5 -10.74 -8.67 -8.73
N PRO A 6 -11.72 -9.06 -7.89
CA PRO A 6 -12.24 -8.21 -6.81
C PRO A 6 -11.16 -7.68 -5.86
N PHE A 7 -10.12 -8.48 -5.59
CA PHE A 7 -8.99 -8.03 -4.79
C PHE A 7 -8.28 -6.82 -5.40
N VAL A 8 -8.00 -6.85 -6.70
CA VAL A 8 -7.27 -5.77 -7.40
C VAL A 8 -8.05 -4.46 -7.34
N VAL A 9 -9.37 -4.54 -7.56
CA VAL A 9 -10.25 -3.37 -7.47
C VAL A 9 -10.21 -2.79 -6.06
N GLY A 10 -10.44 -3.61 -5.03
CA GLY A 10 -10.39 -3.13 -3.64
C GLY A 10 -9.03 -2.60 -3.22
N HIS A 11 -7.95 -3.23 -3.71
CA HIS A 11 -6.58 -2.87 -3.37
C HIS A 11 -6.20 -1.50 -3.94
N VAL A 12 -6.47 -1.28 -5.23
CA VAL A 12 -6.20 0.01 -5.90
C VAL A 12 -7.11 1.11 -5.38
N VAL A 13 -8.40 0.83 -5.15
CA VAL A 13 -9.33 1.82 -4.59
C VAL A 13 -8.92 2.21 -3.18
N ALA A 14 -8.57 1.25 -2.32
CA ALA A 14 -8.09 1.54 -0.97
C ALA A 14 -6.78 2.33 -0.98
N ALA A 15 -5.86 2.03 -1.90
CA ALA A 15 -4.64 2.81 -2.09
C ALA A 15 -4.93 4.25 -2.50
N LEU A 16 -5.85 4.44 -3.44
CA LEU A 16 -6.23 5.76 -3.91
C LEU A 16 -6.89 6.56 -2.78
N VAL A 17 -7.83 5.96 -2.05
CA VAL A 17 -8.47 6.62 -0.88
C VAL A 17 -7.44 6.96 0.20
N ALA A 18 -6.56 6.02 0.56
CA ALA A 18 -5.54 6.25 1.58
C ALA A 18 -4.54 7.34 1.17
N GLY A 19 -4.10 7.35 -0.10
CA GLY A 19 -3.19 8.37 -0.62
C GLY A 19 -3.83 9.74 -0.74
N LEU A 20 -5.08 9.82 -1.20
CA LEU A 20 -5.83 11.07 -1.21
C LEU A 20 -6.05 11.61 0.20
N ALA A 21 -6.45 10.76 1.15
CA ALA A 21 -6.66 11.16 2.54
C ALA A 21 -5.36 11.66 3.19
N ALA A 22 -4.23 11.00 2.93
CA ALA A 22 -2.93 11.43 3.43
C ALA A 22 -2.49 12.77 2.84
N GLY A 23 -2.65 12.96 1.52
CA GLY A 23 -2.21 14.20 0.85
C GLY A 23 -3.16 15.39 1.04
N ALA A 24 -4.44 15.14 1.37
CA ALA A 24 -5.44 16.19 1.64
C ALA A 24 -5.06 17.08 2.83
N LEU A 25 -4.23 16.59 3.74
CA LEU A 25 -3.70 17.35 4.87
C LEU A 25 -2.67 18.42 4.46
N MET A 26 -2.14 18.38 3.24
CA MET A 26 -1.07 19.27 2.78
C MET A 26 -1.54 20.24 1.70
N ASN A 27 -1.88 19.75 0.50
CA ASN A 27 -2.41 20.55 -0.61
C ASN A 27 -2.91 19.64 -1.75
N LEU A 28 -3.53 20.24 -2.78
CA LEU A 28 -4.08 19.50 -3.92
C LEU A 28 -3.01 18.72 -4.71
N GLN A 29 -1.82 19.31 -4.92
CA GLN A 29 -0.75 18.63 -5.66
C GLN A 29 -0.25 17.39 -4.90
N ALA A 30 -0.01 17.52 -3.60
CA ALA A 30 0.38 16.42 -2.72
C ALA A 30 -0.73 15.36 -2.65
N THR A 31 -1.99 15.76 -2.62
CA THR A 31 -3.16 14.86 -2.69
C THR A 31 -3.10 14.00 -3.95
N LEU A 32 -2.91 14.61 -5.12
CA LEU A 32 -2.85 13.89 -6.39
C LEU A 32 -1.62 12.98 -6.49
N VAL A 33 -0.44 13.48 -6.10
CA VAL A 33 0.81 12.70 -6.14
C VAL A 33 0.75 11.52 -5.16
N ALA A 34 0.26 11.71 -3.94
CA ALA A 34 0.13 10.64 -2.95
C ALA A 34 -0.90 9.60 -3.41
N GLY A 35 -2.07 10.02 -3.89
CA GLY A 35 -3.09 9.11 -4.44
C GLY A 35 -2.58 8.31 -5.63
N ALA A 36 -1.94 8.97 -6.60
CA ALA A 36 -1.43 8.32 -7.80
C ALA A 36 -0.27 7.34 -7.50
N SER A 37 0.67 7.74 -6.64
CA SER A 37 1.83 6.92 -6.31
C SER A 37 1.44 5.66 -5.52
N LEU A 38 0.53 5.77 -4.55
CA LEU A 38 -0.02 4.61 -3.84
C LEU A 38 -0.83 3.70 -4.76
N ALA A 39 -1.68 4.26 -5.63
CA ALA A 39 -2.45 3.48 -6.59
C ALA A 39 -1.53 2.74 -7.59
N ALA A 40 -0.47 3.38 -8.06
CA ALA A 40 0.54 2.76 -8.91
C ALA A 40 1.28 1.62 -8.19
N GLY A 41 1.70 1.85 -6.94
CA GLY A 41 2.34 0.81 -6.11
C GLY A 41 1.43 -0.40 -5.87
N ALA A 42 0.14 -0.16 -5.62
CA ALA A 42 -0.87 -1.20 -5.50
C ALA A 42 -1.11 -1.96 -6.83
N ALA A 43 -1.07 -1.27 -7.97
CA ALA A 43 -1.19 -1.91 -9.28
C ALA A 43 0.00 -2.83 -9.56
N VAL A 44 1.23 -2.36 -9.33
CA VAL A 44 2.46 -3.17 -9.46
C VAL A 44 2.39 -4.39 -8.54
N SER A 45 2.06 -4.18 -7.27
CA SER A 45 1.89 -5.26 -6.30
C SER A 45 0.84 -6.30 -6.74
N SER A 46 -0.27 -5.84 -7.33
CA SER A 46 -1.32 -6.72 -7.87
C SER A 46 -0.84 -7.58 -9.04
N ILE A 47 0.03 -7.03 -9.90
CA ILE A 47 0.65 -7.77 -11.01
C ILE A 47 1.56 -8.87 -10.46
N VAL A 48 2.38 -8.55 -9.46
CA VAL A 48 3.24 -9.55 -8.80
C VAL A 48 2.39 -10.65 -8.15
N CYS A 49 1.36 -10.28 -7.39
CA CYS A 49 0.43 -11.22 -6.76
C CYS A 49 -0.30 -12.10 -7.78
N ARG A 50 -0.54 -11.62 -8.99
CA ARG A 50 -1.12 -12.41 -10.08
C ARG A 50 -0.19 -13.52 -10.56
N TRP A 51 1.12 -13.29 -10.52
CA TRP A 51 2.13 -14.29 -10.90
C TRP A 51 2.39 -15.28 -9.77
N LYS A 52 2.64 -14.80 -8.55
CA LYS A 52 2.81 -15.58 -7.31
C LYS A 52 2.37 -14.71 -6.13
N PRO A 53 1.55 -15.19 -5.17
CA PRO A 53 1.04 -16.55 -4.98
C PRO A 53 -0.22 -16.88 -5.77
N GLY A 54 -0.73 -15.95 -6.60
CA GLY A 54 -2.03 -16.02 -7.26
C GLY A 54 -3.06 -15.18 -6.51
N LEU A 55 -3.92 -14.45 -7.23
CA LEU A 55 -4.92 -13.55 -6.63
C LEU A 55 -5.98 -14.27 -5.79
N ASP A 56 -6.11 -15.58 -5.97
CA ASP A 56 -7.02 -16.42 -5.22
C ASP A 56 -6.43 -17.03 -3.95
N ALA A 57 -5.13 -16.85 -3.71
CA ALA A 57 -4.43 -17.35 -2.53
C ALA A 57 -5.12 -16.93 -1.21
N PRO A 58 -4.90 -17.68 -0.12
CA PRO A 58 -5.42 -17.31 1.20
C PRO A 58 -4.92 -15.93 1.63
N ALA A 59 -5.73 -15.22 2.43
CA ALA A 59 -5.43 -13.84 2.85
C ALA A 59 -4.06 -13.71 3.53
N TRP A 60 -3.68 -14.72 4.33
CA TRP A 60 -2.42 -14.78 5.07
C TRP A 60 -1.18 -14.88 4.19
N THR A 61 -1.28 -15.36 2.95
CA THR A 61 -0.18 -15.36 1.98
C THR A 61 -0.27 -14.19 1.02
N LEU A 62 -1.50 -13.80 0.64
CA LEU A 62 -1.71 -12.71 -0.31
C LEU A 62 -1.35 -11.34 0.28
N ALA A 63 -1.72 -11.06 1.54
CA ALA A 63 -1.41 -9.79 2.20
C ALA A 63 0.09 -9.50 2.30
N PRO A 64 0.94 -10.38 2.87
CA PRO A 64 2.37 -10.07 3.01
C PRO A 64 3.06 -9.93 1.65
N VAL A 65 2.69 -10.74 0.65
CA VAL A 65 3.26 -10.58 -0.70
C VAL A 65 2.81 -9.26 -1.32
N ALA A 66 1.54 -8.88 -1.15
CA ALA A 66 1.06 -7.60 -1.67
C ALA A 66 1.74 -6.39 -0.99
N ILE A 67 2.07 -6.50 0.30
CA ILE A 67 2.80 -5.47 1.03
C ILE A 67 4.24 -5.37 0.49
N LEU A 68 4.94 -6.49 0.39
CA LEU A 68 6.36 -6.53 0.01
C LEU A 68 6.59 -6.31 -1.49
N ALA A 69 5.58 -6.55 -2.33
CA ALA A 69 5.63 -6.26 -3.76
C ALA A 69 5.29 -4.79 -4.10
N ASN A 70 4.87 -3.99 -3.11
CA ASN A 70 4.60 -2.58 -3.33
C ASN A 70 5.93 -1.80 -3.37
N PRO A 71 6.30 -1.17 -4.51
CA PRO A 71 7.57 -0.43 -4.62
C PRO A 71 7.66 0.72 -3.62
N LEU A 72 6.53 1.31 -3.23
CA LEU A 72 6.47 2.41 -2.28
C LEU A 72 6.74 1.93 -0.84
N MET A 73 6.27 0.73 -0.51
CA MET A 73 6.62 0.06 0.75
C MET A 73 8.11 -0.29 0.77
N LEU A 74 8.64 -0.85 -0.33
CA LEU A 74 10.06 -1.18 -0.42
C LEU A 74 10.94 0.06 -0.28
N SER A 75 10.59 1.17 -0.94
CA SER A 75 11.34 2.42 -0.76
C SER A 75 11.29 2.92 0.68
N ALA A 76 10.13 2.87 1.33
CA ALA A 76 9.99 3.28 2.73
C ALA A 76 10.87 2.41 3.65
N LEU A 77 10.88 1.09 3.44
CA LEU A 77 11.76 0.19 4.18
C LEU A 77 13.24 0.48 3.92
N SER A 78 13.64 0.78 2.68
CA SER A 78 15.02 1.15 2.37
C SER A 78 15.47 2.42 3.10
N PHE A 79 14.60 3.44 3.18
CA PHE A 79 14.89 4.66 3.96
C PHE A 79 14.99 4.36 5.46
N MET A 80 14.10 3.52 6.00
CA MET A 80 14.20 3.09 7.41
C MET A 80 15.50 2.35 7.72
N ILE A 81 15.99 1.53 6.79
CA ILE A 81 17.25 0.81 6.95
C ILE A 81 18.44 1.77 6.86
N ALA A 82 18.41 2.72 5.92
CA ALA A 82 19.46 3.73 5.77
C ALA A 82 19.59 4.62 7.01
N ASP A 83 18.46 4.99 7.62
CA ASP A 83 18.38 5.84 8.80
C ASP A 83 18.07 5.04 10.09
N ALA A 84 18.57 3.81 10.20
CA ALA A 84 18.26 2.94 11.34
C ALA A 84 18.69 3.54 12.69
N ASP A 85 19.77 4.33 12.72
CA ASP A 85 20.23 5.05 13.91
C ASP A 85 19.20 6.06 14.45
N CYS A 86 18.39 6.65 13.56
CA CYS A 86 17.28 7.53 13.93
C CYS A 86 16.13 6.74 14.56
N LEU A 87 15.88 5.52 14.10
CA LEU A 87 14.81 4.65 14.62
C LEU A 87 15.17 4.05 15.99
N MET A 88 16.44 3.72 16.21
CA MET A 88 16.94 3.22 17.50
C MET A 88 17.09 4.33 18.55
N GLY A 89 16.91 5.59 18.16
CA GLY A 89 17.05 6.74 19.05
C GLY A 89 18.50 7.14 19.33
N ASN A 90 19.46 6.57 18.59
CA ASN A 90 20.89 6.90 18.67
C ASN A 90 21.19 8.28 18.04
N ARG A 91 20.38 8.71 17.07
CA ARG A 91 20.39 10.08 16.52
C ARG A 91 19.02 10.72 16.63
N ARG A 92 18.98 12.03 16.87
CA ARG A 92 17.76 12.85 16.92
C ARG A 92 18.06 14.20 16.28
N GLY A 93 17.04 14.80 15.66
CA GLY A 93 17.16 16.10 15.01
C GLY A 93 16.50 16.10 13.63
N TRP A 94 16.71 17.19 12.89
CA TRP A 94 16.14 17.39 11.55
C TRP A 94 16.61 16.31 10.55
N ASP A 95 17.78 15.71 10.76
CA ASP A 95 18.30 14.62 9.93
C ASP A 95 17.42 13.36 9.97
N CYS A 96 16.58 13.19 10.99
CA CYS A 96 15.72 12.02 11.16
C CYS A 96 14.32 12.17 10.55
N ILE A 97 14.02 13.29 9.88
CA ILE A 97 12.70 13.51 9.26
C ILE A 97 12.43 12.49 8.16
N ALA A 98 13.45 12.10 7.39
CA ALA A 98 13.32 11.08 6.36
C ALA A 98 12.85 9.74 6.95
N ALA A 99 13.45 9.30 8.05
CA ALA A 99 13.03 8.10 8.77
C ALA A 99 11.58 8.21 9.28
N ALA A 100 11.19 9.36 9.84
CA ALA A 100 9.82 9.59 10.32
C ALA A 100 8.80 9.53 9.18
N LEU A 101 9.09 10.18 8.05
CA LEU A 101 8.24 10.13 6.84
C LEU A 101 8.18 8.72 6.26
N ALA A 102 9.28 7.98 6.28
CA ALA A 102 9.31 6.59 5.84
C ALA A 102 8.39 5.70 6.68
N VAL A 103 8.39 5.88 8.01
CA VAL A 103 7.49 5.15 8.93
C VAL A 103 6.02 5.43 8.60
N LEU A 104 5.67 6.70 8.39
CA LEU A 104 4.32 7.07 7.97
C LEU A 104 3.95 6.46 6.61
N ALA A 105 4.86 6.53 5.63
CA ALA A 105 4.64 5.98 4.29
C ALA A 105 4.41 4.46 4.33
N ALA A 106 5.21 3.73 5.11
CA ALA A 106 5.02 2.29 5.31
C ALA A 106 3.67 2.01 5.98
N GLY A 107 3.31 2.76 7.02
CA GLY A 107 2.00 2.63 7.68
C GLY A 107 0.83 2.75 6.71
N VAL A 108 0.85 3.78 5.85
CA VAL A 108 -0.21 3.98 4.84
C VAL A 108 -0.19 2.86 3.78
N CYS A 109 0.98 2.35 3.40
CA CYS A 109 1.12 1.24 2.44
C CYS A 109 0.56 -0.10 2.93
N LEU A 110 0.25 -0.25 4.22
CA LEU A 110 -0.42 -1.43 4.77
C LEU A 110 -1.93 -1.44 4.51
N LEU A 111 -2.57 -0.28 4.34
CA LEU A 111 -4.03 -0.18 4.14
C LEU A 111 -4.53 -0.82 2.83
N PRO A 112 -3.87 -0.61 1.67
CA PRO A 112 -4.32 -1.18 0.39
C PRO A 112 -4.57 -2.70 0.41
N PRO A 113 -3.66 -3.57 0.87
CA PRO A 113 -3.86 -5.02 0.81
C PRO A 113 -5.06 -5.47 1.66
N PHE A 114 -5.28 -4.86 2.82
CA PHE A 114 -6.48 -5.13 3.62
C PHE A 114 -7.76 -4.65 2.94
N GLY A 115 -7.74 -3.49 2.27
CA GLY A 115 -8.86 -3.01 1.45
C GLY A 115 -9.20 -3.97 0.31
N GLY A 116 -8.20 -4.51 -0.37
CA GLY A 116 -8.36 -5.55 -1.39
C GLY A 116 -8.99 -6.84 -0.85
N LEU A 117 -8.53 -7.31 0.30
CA LEU A 117 -9.09 -8.49 0.96
C LEU A 117 -10.53 -8.29 1.42
N LEU A 118 -10.83 -7.14 2.02
CA LEU A 118 -12.17 -6.77 2.47
C LEU A 118 -13.14 -6.70 1.29
N TRP A 119 -12.73 -6.07 0.18
CA TRP A 119 -13.55 -5.99 -1.02
C TRP A 119 -13.80 -7.36 -1.66
N ARG A 120 -12.77 -8.22 -1.72
CA ARG A 120 -12.89 -9.60 -2.19
C ARG A 120 -13.86 -10.41 -1.32
N TRP A 121 -13.76 -10.27 0.00
CA TRP A 121 -14.68 -10.92 0.93
C TRP A 121 -16.11 -10.44 0.76
N TRP A 122 -16.32 -9.13 0.62
CA TRP A 122 -17.64 -8.54 0.44
C TRP A 122 -18.31 -8.99 -0.87
N LYS A 123 -17.56 -9.02 -1.99
CA LYS A 123 -18.07 -9.51 -3.26
C LYS A 123 -18.41 -11.00 -3.24
N ARG A 124 -17.74 -11.81 -2.42
CA ARG A 124 -18.09 -13.23 -2.22
C ARG A 124 -19.37 -13.41 -1.40
N ARG A 125 -19.75 -12.44 -0.56
CA ARG A 125 -20.97 -12.50 0.26
C ARG A 125 -22.22 -11.97 -0.44
N ARG A 126 -22.08 -11.28 -1.56
CA ARG A 126 -23.23 -10.83 -2.35
C ARG A 126 -23.69 -11.99 -3.24
N PRO A 127 -24.89 -12.56 -3.05
CA PRO A 127 -25.46 -13.43 -4.05
C PRO A 127 -25.57 -12.64 -5.36
N ALA A 128 -25.30 -13.30 -6.49
CA ALA A 128 -25.61 -12.74 -7.78
C ALA A 128 -27.13 -12.48 -7.80
N ALA A 129 -27.52 -11.21 -7.77
CA ALA A 129 -28.88 -10.79 -8.06
C ALA A 129 -29.16 -10.99 -9.56
#